data_AF-A0A554X8G6-F1
#
_entry.id   AF-A0A554X8G6-F1
#
_cell.length_a   1.000
_cell.length_b   1.000
_cell.length_c   1.000
_cell.angle_alpha   90.00
_cell.angle_beta   90.00
_cell.angle_gamma   90.00
#
_symmetry.space_group_name_H-M   'P 1'
#
loop_
_entity.id
_entity.type
_entity.pdbx_description
1 polymer ?
#
loop_
_entity_poly.entity_id
_entity_poly.type
_entity_poly.pdbx_seq_one_letter_code
_entity_poly.pdbx_strand_id
1 'polypeptide(L)' 'MPLNREPHIAEPDAFYEELIDAQRDLSDEQAEMFLAKLVLILANHVGDRAVLSEAIALARRHAQRTFD' A
#
# COMPACT_ATOMS: atom_id res chain seq x y z
N MET A 1 -11.25 -7.70 -11.67
CA MET A 1 -10.96 -6.37 -12.28
C MET A 1 -9.45 -6.28 -12.46
N PRO A 2 -8.88 -5.77 -13.57
CA PRO A 2 -7.42 -5.71 -13.71
C PRO A 2 -6.77 -4.79 -12.67
N LEU A 3 -5.51 -5.03 -12.33
CA LEU A 3 -4.73 -4.16 -11.44
C LEU A 3 -4.57 -2.77 -12.08
N ASN A 4 -5.02 -1.72 -11.40
CA ASN A 4 -4.73 -0.35 -11.81
C ASN A 4 -3.31 0.03 -11.34
N ARG A 5 -2.48 0.49 -12.28
CA ARG A 5 -1.09 0.89 -12.05
C ARG A 5 -0.87 2.40 -12.18
N GLU A 6 -1.92 3.13 -12.53
CA GLU A 6 -1.91 4.58 -12.69
C GLU A 6 -2.45 5.26 -11.42
N PRO A 7 -2.08 6.52 -11.16
CA PRO A 7 -2.68 7.30 -10.09
C PRO A 7 -4.20 7.34 -10.23
N HIS A 8 -4.91 6.79 -9.24
CA HIS A 8 -6.36 6.64 -9.26
C HIS A 8 -7.01 7.00 -7.92
N ILE A 9 -6.34 7.86 -7.16
CA ILE A 9 -6.84 8.44 -5.92
C ILE A 9 -7.11 9.92 -6.19
N ALA A 10 -8.31 10.39 -5.86
CA ALA A 10 -8.62 11.81 -5.87
C ALA A 10 -7.86 12.49 -4.72
N GLU A 11 -7.25 13.64 -4.99
CA GLU A 11 -6.48 14.40 -3.99
C GLU A 11 -5.36 13.55 -3.34
N PRO A 12 -4.37 13.08 -4.13
CA PRO A 12 -3.33 12.18 -3.62
C PRO A 12 -2.58 12.75 -2.41
N ASP A 13 -2.34 14.07 -2.39
CA ASP A 13 -1.65 14.75 -1.30
C ASP A 13 -2.43 14.66 0.03
N ALA A 14 -3.76 14.83 -0.02
CA ALA A 14 -4.61 14.73 1.17
C ALA A 14 -4.63 13.29 1.72
N PHE A 15 -4.67 12.29 0.83
CA PHE A 15 -4.55 10.89 1.24
C PHE A 15 -3.18 10.57 1.86
N TYR A 16 -2.09 11.14 1.30
CA TYR A 16 -0.76 11.00 1.90
C TYR A 16 -0.67 11.65 3.29
N GLU A 17 -1.27 12.83 3.47
CA GLU A 17 -1.36 13.48 4.79
C GLU A 17 -2.10 12.62 5.80
N GLU A 18 -3.25 12.04 5.41
CA GLU A 18 -4.02 11.12 6.26
C GLU A 18 -3.19 9.90 6.71
N LEU A 19 -2.39 9.31 5.80
CA LEU A 19 -1.50 8.19 6.13
C LEU A 19 -0.39 8.58 7.11
N ILE A 20 0.17 9.78 6.96
CA ILE A 20 1.22 10.29 7.86
C ILE A 20 0.62 10.54 9.25
N ASP A 21 -0.52 11.21 9.30
CA ASP A 21 -1.20 11.53 10.55
C ASP A 21 -1.64 10.28 11.31
N ALA A 22 -2.10 9.25 10.61
CA ALA A 22 -2.46 7.97 11.22
C ALA A 22 -1.31 7.25 11.94
N GLN A 23 -0.06 7.61 11.64
CA GLN A 23 1.15 6.99 12.19
C GLN A 23 1.93 7.91 13.14
N ARG A 24 1.52 9.18 13.29
CA ARG A 24 2.27 10.25 13.96
C ARG A 24 2.73 9.92 15.39
N ASP A 25 1.94 9.16 16.13
CA ASP A 25 2.20 8.81 17.54
C ASP A 25 2.58 7.33 17.72
N LEU A 26 2.91 6.62 16.64
CA LEU A 26 3.29 5.21 16.65
C LEU A 26 4.81 5.04 16.73
N SER A 27 5.28 4.00 17.43
CA SER A 27 6.66 3.51 17.27
C SER A 27 6.88 2.95 15.86
N ASP A 28 8.14 2.78 15.47
CA ASP A 28 8.48 2.17 14.18
C ASP A 28 7.82 0.78 14.01
N GLU A 29 7.85 -0.08 15.03
CA GLU A 29 7.20 -1.40 14.94
C GLU A 29 5.67 -1.30 14.85
N GLN A 30 5.08 -0.28 15.50
CA GLN A 30 3.64 -0.03 15.42
C GLN A 30 3.23 0.50 14.05
N ALA A 31 4.05 1.37 13.44
CA ALA A 31 3.84 1.88 12.08
C ALA A 31 3.93 0.74 11.05
N GLU A 32 4.91 -0.16 11.17
CA GLU A 32 5.00 -1.37 10.33
C GLU A 32 3.76 -2.26 10.48
N MET A 33 3.32 -2.49 11.72
CA MET A 33 2.10 -3.26 12.00
C MET A 33 0.84 -2.59 11.43
N PHE A 34 0.75 -1.26 11.51
CA PHE A 34 -0.33 -0.47 10.93
C PHE A 34 -0.39 -0.68 9.41
N LEU A 35 0.74 -0.51 8.71
CA LEU A 35 0.82 -0.71 7.26
C LEU A 35 0.47 -2.15 6.87
N ALA A 36 0.97 -3.15 7.60
CA ALA A 36 0.64 -4.56 7.35
C ALA A 36 -0.87 -4.83 7.48
N LYS A 37 -1.51 -4.28 8.52
CA LYS A 37 -2.97 -4.40 8.71
C LYS A 37 -3.75 -3.66 7.62
N LEU A 38 -3.34 -2.44 7.26
CA LEU A 38 -3.98 -1.67 6.20
C LEU A 38 -3.93 -2.42 4.87
N VAL A 39 -2.77 -2.98 4.50
CA VAL A 39 -2.62 -3.81 3.30
C VAL A 39 -3.57 -5.02 3.33
N LEU A 40 -3.72 -5.71 4.47
CA LEU A 40 -4.65 -6.83 4.59
C LEU A 40 -6.12 -6.40 4.45
N ILE A 41 -6.50 -5.26 5.03
CA ILE A 41 -7.87 -4.70 4.90
C ILE A 41 -8.17 -4.39 3.44
N LEU A 42 -7.26 -3.71 2.74
CA LEU A 42 -7.41 -3.38 1.32
C LEU A 42 -7.39 -4.64 0.45
N ALA A 43 -6.57 -5.63 0.79
CA ALA A 43 -6.55 -6.91 0.08
C ALA A 43 -7.88 -7.67 0.19
N ASN A 44 -8.51 -7.64 1.38
CA ASN A 44 -9.84 -8.21 1.58
C ASN A 44 -10.91 -7.45 0.77
N HIS A 45 -10.79 -6.12 0.68
CA HIS A 45 -11.69 -5.31 -0.15
C HIS A 45 -11.55 -5.65 -1.64
N VAL A 46 -10.32 -5.87 -2.13
CA VAL A 46 -10.06 -6.27 -3.52
C VAL A 46 -10.58 -7.68 -3.82
N GLY A 47 -10.35 -8.65 -2.93
CA GLY A 47 -10.88 -10.03 -2.99
C GLY A 47 -10.37 -10.91 -4.14
N ASP A 48 -9.75 -10.33 -5.18
CA ASP A 48 -9.26 -11.05 -6.37
C ASP A 48 -7.80 -11.51 -6.20
N ARG A 49 -7.60 -12.83 -6.08
CA ARG A 49 -6.28 -13.43 -5.86
C ARG A 49 -5.28 -13.17 -6.99
N ALA A 50 -5.74 -13.06 -8.24
CA ALA A 50 -4.86 -12.82 -9.38
C ALA A 50 -4.31 -11.39 -9.31
N VAL A 51 -5.18 -10.41 -9.04
CA VAL A 51 -4.81 -8.99 -8.85
C VAL A 51 -3.82 -8.82 -7.71
N LEU A 52 -4.07 -9.46 -6.57
CA LEU A 52 -3.17 -9.40 -5.41
C LEU A 52 -1.79 -10.00 -5.72
N SER A 53 -1.74 -11.10 -6.48
CA SER A 53 -0.48 -11.74 -6.85
C SER A 53 0.33 -10.85 -7.80
N GLU A 54 -0.34 -10.19 -8.75
CA GLU A 54 0.28 -9.21 -9.64
C GLU A 54 0.83 -8.00 -8.88
N ALA A 55 0.06 -7.47 -7.93
CA ALA A 55 0.46 -6.34 -7.09
C ALA A 55 1.72 -6.66 -6.26
N ILE A 56 1.78 -7.84 -5.63
CA ILE A 56 2.96 -8.30 -4.88
C ILE A 56 4.19 -8.40 -5.80
N ALA A 57 4.03 -8.96 -7.00
CA ALA A 57 5.13 -9.08 -7.94
C ALA A 57 5.65 -7.71 -8.39
N LEU A 58 4.75 -6.73 -8.59
CA LEU A 58 5.12 -5.36 -8.94
C LEU A 58 5.84 -4.66 -7.78
N ALA A 59 5.29 -4.71 -6.57
CA ALA A 59 5.90 -4.13 -5.37
C ALA A 59 7.32 -4.67 -5.13
N ARG A 60 7.51 -6.00 -5.26
CA ARG A 60 8.83 -6.64 -5.13
C ARG A 60 9.85 -6.10 -6.14
N ARG A 61 9.44 -5.86 -7.40
CA ARG A 61 10.32 -5.29 -8.43
C ARG A 61 10.71 -3.85 -8.11
N HIS A 62 9.81 -3.04 -7.57
CA HIS A 62 10.12 -1.66 -7.19
C HIS A 62 11.08 -1.60 -6.01
N ALA A 63 10.84 -2.40 -4.97
CA ALA A 63 11.73 -2.47 -3.80
C ALA A 63 13.16 -2.88 -4.18
N GLN A 64 13.33 -3.72 -5.21
CA GLN A 64 14.65 -4.15 -5.68
C GLN A 64 15.36 -3.11 -6.56
N ARG A 65 14.61 -2.19 -7.19
CA ARG A 65 15.15 -1.15 -8.08
C ARG A 65 15.68 0.08 -7.36
N THR A 66 15.31 0.29 -6.10
CA THR A 66 15.76 1.46 -5.32
C THR A 66 17.21 1.32 -4.81
N PHE A 67 17.90 0.22 -5.14
CA PHE A 67 19.29 -0.05 -4.75
C PHE A 67 20.31 0.04 -5.88
N ASP A 68 19.91 0.46 -7.09
CA ASP A 68 20.79 0.68 -8.26
C ASP A 68 20.94 2.18 -8.60
#